data_AF-A0A892ZFP5-F1
#
_entry.id   AF-A0A892ZFP5-F1
#
_cell.length_a   1.000
_cell.length_b   1.000
_cell.length_c   1.000
_cell.angle_alpha   90.00
_cell.angle_beta   90.00
_cell.angle_gamma   90.00
#
_symmetry.space_group_name_H-M   'P 1'
#
loop_
_entity.id
_entity.type
_entity.pdbx_description
1 polymer ?
#
loop_
_entity_poly.entity_id
_entity_poly.type
_entity_poly.pdbx_seq_one_letter_code
_entity_poly.pdbx_strand_id
1 'polypeptide(L)'
;MRQVGGRFKPIVLDKDAKTHLDSTSGKPYAGCYVNAKIDIWAQDSQYGKRINAGLSGVQFIRHGEAFGGGAPATEADFADLAVADDEDEEALV
;
A
#
# COMPACT_ATOMS: atom_id res chain seq x y z
N MET A 1 3.04 8.25 1.96
CA MET A 1 1.56 8.17 1.94
C MET A 1 0.99 9.57 2.26
N ARG A 2 0.66 10.39 1.26
CA ARG A 2 0.11 11.74 1.48
C ARG A 2 -1.38 11.61 1.76
N GLN A 3 -1.80 11.98 2.97
CA GLN A 3 -3.17 11.88 3.46
C GLN A 3 -4.13 12.74 2.63
N VAL A 4 -5.25 12.15 2.19
CA VAL A 4 -6.34 12.88 1.52
C VAL A 4 -7.22 13.51 2.58
N GLY A 5 -7.06 14.82 2.78
CA GLY A 5 -8.09 15.78 3.22
C GLY A 5 -8.90 15.54 4.52
N GLY A 6 -8.60 14.54 5.34
CA GLY A 6 -9.29 14.28 6.60
C GLY A 6 -8.55 14.85 7.81
N ARG A 7 -9.27 15.47 8.77
CA ARG A 7 -8.69 15.95 10.04
C ARG A 7 -8.16 14.82 10.94
N PHE A 8 -8.50 13.56 10.63
CA PHE A 8 -8.11 12.37 11.38
C PHE A 8 -7.51 11.33 10.44
N LYS A 9 -6.57 10.53 10.95
CA LYS A 9 -5.97 9.42 10.20
C LYS A 9 -7.07 8.40 9.89
N PRO A 10 -7.30 8.04 8.61
CA PRO A 10 -8.29 7.03 8.27
C PRO A 10 -7.94 5.69 8.90
N ILE A 11 -8.94 4.98 9.41
CA ILE A 11 -8.73 3.62 9.90
C ILE A 11 -8.59 2.65 8.72
N VAL A 12 -7.75 1.64 8.88
CA VAL A 12 -7.55 0.58 7.88
C VAL A 12 -7.81 -0.75 8.55
N LEU A 13 -8.79 -1.49 8.03
CA LEU A 13 -9.28 -2.73 8.61
C LEU A 13 -9.15 -3.90 7.63
N ASP A 14 -9.00 -5.11 8.17
CA ASP A 14 -9.09 -6.35 7.39
C ASP A 14 -10.55 -6.76 7.14
N LYS A 15 -10.74 -7.89 6.45
CA LYS A 15 -12.06 -8.42 6.05
C LYS A 15 -13.02 -8.61 7.22
N ASP A 16 -12.51 -8.84 8.42
CA ASP A 16 -13.29 -9.06 9.65
C ASP A 16 -13.87 -7.76 10.26
N ALA A 17 -13.51 -6.58 9.70
CA ALA A 17 -13.91 -5.26 10.19
C ALA A 17 -13.51 -4.97 11.65
N LYS A 18 -12.53 -5.69 12.20
CA LYS A 18 -12.04 -5.52 13.58
C LYS A 18 -10.52 -5.45 13.65
N THR A 19 -9.85 -6.22 12.81
CA THR A 19 -8.40 -6.26 12.78
C THR A 19 -7.86 -5.02 12.10
N HIS A 20 -7.07 -4.23 12.83
CA HIS A 20 -6.38 -3.07 12.28
C HIS A 20 -5.17 -3.52 11.48
N LEU A 21 -5.09 -3.07 10.23
CA LEU A 21 -3.96 -3.35 9.35
C LEU A 21 -2.90 -2.27 9.50
N ASP A 22 -1.64 -2.69 9.63
CA ASP A 22 -0.49 -1.82 9.58
C ASP A 22 0.18 -1.82 8.20
N SER A 23 1.25 -1.05 8.04
CA SER A 23 1.99 -0.93 6.78
C SER A 23 2.69 -2.21 6.34
N THR A 24 2.92 -3.16 7.25
CA THR A 24 3.61 -4.43 6.97
C THR A 24 2.66 -5.50 6.43
N SER A 25 1.36 -5.33 6.63
CA SER A 25 0.33 -6.27 6.17
C SER A 25 0.24 -6.45 4.64
N GLY A 26 0.87 -5.55 3.86
CA GLY A 26 0.78 -5.54 2.40
C GLY A 26 -0.62 -5.21 1.86
N LYS A 27 -1.56 -4.79 2.72
CA LYS A 27 -2.96 -4.49 2.37
C LYS A 27 -3.42 -3.19 3.02
N PRO A 28 -4.34 -2.44 2.38
CA PRO A 28 -4.77 -2.58 0.98
C PRO A 28 -3.66 -2.12 0.01
N TYR A 29 -3.57 -2.77 -1.15
CA TYR A 29 -2.66 -2.39 -2.24
C TYR A 29 -3.44 -1.88 -3.46
N ALA A 30 -2.77 -1.17 -4.37
CA ALA A 30 -3.40 -0.63 -5.58
C ALA A 30 -3.90 -1.79 -6.47
N GLY A 31 -5.22 -1.88 -6.66
CA GLY A 31 -5.85 -2.97 -7.42
C GLY A 31 -6.67 -3.95 -6.58
N CYS A 32 -6.54 -3.91 -5.26
CA CYS A 32 -7.45 -4.65 -4.39
C CYS A 32 -8.84 -4.01 -4.28
N TYR A 33 -9.82 -4.80 -3.87
CA TYR A 33 -11.18 -4.34 -3.65
C TYR A 33 -11.37 -3.97 -2.18
N VAL A 34 -11.97 -2.81 -1.92
CA VAL A 34 -12.19 -2.27 -0.58
C VAL A 34 -13.60 -1.70 -0.42
N ASN A 35 -14.08 -1.70 0.83
CA ASN A 35 -15.17 -0.82 1.24
C ASN A 35 -14.54 0.47 1.77
N ALA A 36 -14.99 1.63 1.30
CA ALA A 36 -14.50 2.93 1.75
C ALA A 36 -15.65 3.75 2.35
N LYS A 37 -15.40 4.34 3.52
CA LYS A 37 -16.28 5.36 4.09
C LYS A 37 -15.73 6.73 3.73
N ILE A 38 -16.48 7.46 2.91
CA ILE A 38 -16.13 8.81 2.45
C ILE A 38 -17.17 9.82 2.90
N ASP A 39 -16.70 11.00 3.26
CA ASP A 39 -17.54 12.14 3.62
C ASP A 39 -17.43 13.19 2.51
N ILE A 40 -18.53 13.43 1.81
CA ILE A 40 -18.59 14.35 0.68
C ILE A 40 -19.07 15.71 1.16
N TRP A 41 -18.37 16.78 0.79
CA TRP A 41 -18.73 18.14 1.18
C TRP A 41 -18.43 19.15 0.07
N ALA A 42 -19.29 20.15 -0.05
CA ALA A 42 -19.07 21.27 -0.94
C ALA A 42 -18.12 22.29 -0.29
N GLN A 43 -17.03 22.59 -0.99
CA GLN A 43 -16.14 23.68 -0.67
C GLN A 43 -16.50 24.90 -1.49
N ASP A 44 -16.66 26.05 -0.84
CA ASP A 44 -16.64 27.37 -1.46
C ASP A 44 -15.52 28.16 -0.78
N SER A 45 -14.49 28.50 -1.53
CA SER A 45 -13.33 29.21 -1.01
C SER A 45 -12.80 30.19 -2.04
N GLN A 46 -11.85 31.03 -1.62
CA GLN A 46 -11.16 32.00 -2.48
C GLN A 46 -10.49 31.35 -3.71
N TYR A 47 -10.22 30.04 -3.64
CA TYR A 47 -9.58 29.24 -4.69
C TYR A 47 -10.58 28.47 -5.58
N GLY A 48 -11.86 28.81 -5.47
CA GLY A 48 -12.96 28.25 -6.26
C GLY A 48 -13.87 27.30 -5.48
N LYS A 49 -14.91 26.85 -6.19
CA LYS A 49 -15.94 25.92 -5.68
C LYS A 49 -15.65 24.51 -6.13
N ARG A 50 -15.69 23.54 -5.20
CA ARG A 50 -15.39 22.12 -5.49
C ARG A 50 -16.27 21.22 -4.64
N ILE A 51 -16.53 20.02 -5.11
CA ILE A 51 -17.01 18.93 -4.25
C ILE A 51 -15.79 18.13 -3.84
N ASN A 52 -15.51 18.12 -2.55
CA ASN A 52 -14.40 17.39 -1.96
C ASN A 52 -14.91 16.11 -1.31
N ALA A 53 -14.01 15.14 -1.15
CA ALA A 53 -14.24 13.95 -0.36
C ALA A 53 -13.15 13.81 0.70
N GLY A 54 -13.56 13.63 1.95
CA GLY A 54 -12.69 13.18 3.04
C GLY A 54 -12.76 11.66 3.15
N LEU A 55 -11.60 11.01 3.30
CA LEU A 55 -11.55 9.58 3.56
C LEU A 55 -11.57 9.34 5.08
N SER A 56 -12.54 8.58 5.57
CA SER A 56 -12.68 8.29 7.00
C SER A 56 -12.19 6.88 7.38
N GLY A 57 -12.36 5.90 6.49
CA GLY A 57 -11.84 4.55 6.74
C GLY A 57 -11.93 3.66 5.51
N VAL A 58 -11.09 2.62 5.50
CA VAL A 58 -10.99 1.63 4.43
C VAL A 58 -10.97 0.22 5.03
N GLN A 59 -11.77 -0.67 4.48
CA GLN A 59 -11.79 -2.09 4.83
C GLN A 59 -11.40 -2.92 3.60
N PHE A 60 -10.40 -3.77 3.75
CA PHE A 60 -10.01 -4.73 2.72
C PHE A 60 -11.10 -5.78 2.52
N ILE A 61 -11.49 -6.06 1.27
CA ILE A 61 -12.50 -7.08 0.94
C ILE A 61 -11.83 -8.29 0.30
N ARG A 62 -11.09 -8.07 -0.79
CA ARG A 62 -10.45 -9.15 -1.54
C ARG A 62 -9.31 -8.66 -2.40
N HIS A 63 -8.45 -9.61 -2.73
CA HIS A 63 -7.38 -9.44 -3.71
C HIS A 63 -7.97 -9.18 -5.09
N GLY A 64 -7.31 -8.31 -5.84
CA GLY A 64 -7.53 -8.04 -7.25
C GLY A 64 -6.19 -7.94 -7.98
N GLU A 65 -6.24 -7.65 -9.28
CA GLU A 65 -5.04 -7.44 -10.10
C GLU A 65 -4.34 -6.15 -9.70
N ALA A 66 -3.04 -6.21 -9.40
CA ALA A 66 -2.29 -5.04 -8.97
C ALA A 66 -2.09 -4.06 -10.13
N PHE A 67 -2.47 -2.79 -9.94
CA PHE A 67 -2.51 -1.79 -11.02
C PHE A 67 -1.14 -1.17 -11.41
N GLY A 68 -0.02 -1.75 -10.96
CA GLY A 68 1.33 -1.29 -11.30
C GLY A 68 2.11 -0.78 -10.09
N GLY A 69 3.35 -1.27 -9.98
CA GLY A 69 4.08 -1.48 -8.73
C GLY A 69 4.13 -2.98 -8.52
N GLY A 70 5.23 -3.61 -8.96
CA GLY A 70 5.36 -5.06 -9.05
C GLY A 70 4.87 -5.78 -7.78
N ALA A 71 4.42 -7.02 -7.94
CA ALA A 71 4.15 -7.87 -6.79
C ALA A 71 5.32 -7.76 -5.78
N PRO A 72 5.07 -7.82 -4.46
CA PRO A 72 6.14 -7.83 -3.48
C PRO A 72 7.21 -8.83 -3.94
N ALA A 73 8.48 -8.41 -3.90
CA ALA A 73 9.56 -9.30 -4.31
C ALA A 73 9.44 -10.61 -3.53
N THR A 74 9.46 -11.70 -4.28
CA THR A 74 9.42 -13.07 -3.79
C THR A 74 10.84 -13.60 -3.69
N GLU A 75 11.03 -14.71 -2.99
CA GLU A 75 12.35 -15.38 -2.90
C GLU A 75 12.88 -15.75 -4.29
N ALA A 76 12.00 -16.01 -5.25
CA ALA A 76 12.37 -16.31 -6.64
C ALA A 76 12.94 -15.11 -7.41
N ASP A 77 12.76 -13.88 -6.93
CA ASP A 77 13.32 -12.68 -7.54
C ASP A 77 14.79 -12.45 -7.16
N PHE A 78 15.34 -13.25 -6.24
CA PHE A 78 16.73 -13.15 -5.76
C PHE A 78 17.50 -14.42 -6.11
N ALA A 79 18.71 -14.27 -6.68
CA ALA A 79 19.62 -15.38 -6.89
C ALA A 79 20.25 -15.81 -5.56
N ASP A 80 20.40 -17.12 -5.36
CA ASP A 80 21.15 -17.68 -4.23
C ASP A 80 22.66 -17.54 -4.51
N LEU A 81 23.35 -16.74 -3.69
CA LEU A 81 24.78 -16.44 -3.82
C LEU A 81 25.62 -17.17 -2.76
N ALA A 82 25.05 -18.08 -1.97
CA ALA A 82 25.73 -18.71 -0.84
C ALA A 82 26.91 -19.63 -1.22
N VAL A 83 27.19 -19.83 -2.52
CA VAL A 83 28.23 -20.74 -3.05
C VAL A 83 29.33 -20.00 -3.82
N ALA A 84 29.27 -18.66 -3.94
CA ALA A 84 30.14 -17.90 -4.84
C ALA A 84 31.42 -17.32 -4.20
N ASP A 85 31.73 -17.63 -2.94
CA ASP A 85 32.82 -17.00 -2.17
C ASP A 85 34.08 -17.88 -2.01
N ASP A 86 34.17 -19.03 -2.70
CA ASP A 86 35.24 -20.03 -2.50
C ASP A 86 36.24 -20.20 -3.67
N GLU A 87 36.29 -19.33 -4.70
CA GLU A 87 37.12 -19.61 -5.90
C GLU A 87 38.07 -18.51 -6.43
N ASP A 88 38.34 -17.40 -5.73
CA ASP A 88 39.26 -16.36 -6.26
C ASP A 88 40.29 -15.82 -5.24
N GLU A 89 41.29 -16.62 -4.82
CA GLU A 89 42.58 -16.05 -4.36
C GLU A 89 43.83 -16.95 -4.52
N GLU A 90 43.92 -17.77 -5.58
CA GLU A 90 45.23 -18.28 -6.04
C GLU A 90 45.51 -17.82 -7.48
N ALA A 91 46.30 -16.74 -7.61
CA ALA A 91 47.40 -16.60 -8.57
C ALA A 91 47.80 -15.13 -8.76
N LEU A 92 48.84 -14.69 -8.05
CA LEU A 92 49.82 -13.77 -8.63
C LEU A 92 51.21 -14.21 -8.18
N VAL A 93 51.96 -14.64 -9.20
CA VAL A 93 53.38 -15.05 -9.19
C VAL A 93 54.28 -13.87 -8.87
#